data_AF-A0A6N6ZCK8-F1
#
_entry.id   AF-A0A6N6ZCK8-F1
#
_cell.length_a   1.000
_cell.length_b   1.000
_cell.length_c   1.000
_cell.angle_alpha   90.00
_cell.angle_beta   90.00
_cell.angle_gamma   90.00
#
_symmetry.space_group_name_H-M   'P 1'
#
loop_
_entity.id
_entity.type
_entity.pdbx_description
1 polymer ?
#
loop_
_entity_poly.entity_id
_entity_poly.type
_entity_poly.pdbx_seq_one_letter_code
_entity_poly.pdbx_strand_id
1 'polypeptide(L)'
;MIPQTKTLWLALMAFATMLTGSLQAQQHLSAHDVDSIVAPYLKIQHALTQDDIEQTHQAAKDYLNALQATEGEGNPALRQPAESIAAAQDLAAARQPFATLSHTVAQLVKEVGVSDDQSLYVAHCPMAFSGKGADWVQADQKIANPYFGRKMLHCGAVQEQIAGEGKGKTQGNSMHGHDMDGHHMNHDAMHGSADHAGHMAMSEGGCDGSCCGAKM
;
A
#
# COMPACT_ATOMS: atom_id res chain seq x y z
N MET A 1 -30.54 78.29 -15.75
CA MET A 1 -31.43 77.13 -15.49
C MET A 1 -30.98 76.01 -16.40
N ILE A 2 -30.48 74.90 -15.81
CA ILE A 2 -30.53 73.48 -16.25
C ILE A 2 -29.94 73.17 -17.67
N PRO A 3 -29.23 72.05 -17.92
CA PRO A 3 -28.28 71.23 -17.13
C PRO A 3 -27.22 70.50 -18.01
N GLN A 4 -26.51 69.50 -17.43
CA GLN A 4 -26.04 68.26 -18.09
C GLN A 4 -24.94 68.41 -19.17
N THR A 5 -23.81 67.70 -19.20
CA THR A 5 -23.49 66.33 -18.77
C THR A 5 -22.02 66.04 -19.17
N LYS A 6 -21.45 64.93 -18.67
CA LYS A 6 -20.36 64.13 -19.28
C LYS A 6 -18.91 64.61 -19.14
N THR A 7 -18.31 64.41 -17.97
CA THR A 7 -16.85 64.08 -17.87
C THR A 7 -16.58 63.30 -16.59
N LEU A 8 -17.17 62.11 -16.48
CA LEU A 8 -16.83 61.14 -15.43
C LEU A 8 -16.82 59.73 -16.03
N TRP A 9 -16.07 59.60 -17.11
CA TRP A 9 -15.74 58.33 -17.77
C TRP A 9 -14.33 58.48 -18.34
N LEU A 10 -13.30 58.49 -17.49
CA LEU A 10 -11.88 58.34 -17.89
C LEU A 10 -10.99 58.18 -16.66
N ALA A 11 -11.29 57.16 -15.85
CA ALA A 11 -10.31 56.54 -14.95
C ALA A 11 -10.38 55.02 -15.09
N LEU A 12 -10.60 54.56 -16.33
CA LEU A 12 -10.44 53.17 -16.75
C LEU A 12 -9.06 53.06 -17.42
N MET A 13 -8.03 53.49 -16.69
CA MET A 13 -6.63 53.30 -17.05
C MET A 13 -6.15 52.02 -16.38
N ALA A 14 -6.23 50.95 -17.15
CA ALA A 14 -5.31 49.81 -17.19
C ALA A 14 -4.40 49.61 -15.95
N PHE A 15 -4.82 48.70 -15.06
CA PHE A 15 -3.88 47.82 -14.36
C PHE A 15 -4.05 46.40 -14.91
N ALA A 16 -3.78 46.28 -16.21
CA ALA A 16 -3.53 45.00 -16.86
C ALA A 16 -2.01 44.75 -16.80
N THR A 17 -1.55 44.21 -15.67
CA THR A 17 -0.22 43.64 -15.38
C THR A 17 -0.33 43.30 -13.88
N MET A 18 -0.35 42.06 -13.39
CA MET A 18 0.36 40.87 -13.79
C MET A 18 -0.52 39.65 -13.45
N LEU A 19 -1.00 38.94 -14.47
CA LEU A 19 -1.21 37.50 -14.34
C LEU A 19 0.16 36.85 -14.52
N THR A 20 1.10 37.10 -13.59
CA THR A 20 2.14 36.11 -13.35
C THR A 20 1.39 34.91 -12.81
N GLY A 21 1.05 34.00 -13.71
CA GLY A 21 0.47 32.73 -13.35
C GLY A 21 1.28 32.18 -12.19
N SER A 22 0.61 31.87 -11.09
CA SER A 22 1.16 30.99 -10.10
C SER A 22 1.44 29.68 -10.81
N LEU A 23 2.63 29.55 -11.38
CA LEU A 23 3.29 28.29 -11.61
C LEU A 23 3.66 27.75 -10.21
N GLN A 24 2.65 27.50 -9.38
CA GLN A 24 2.74 26.32 -8.55
C GLN A 24 2.63 25.19 -9.56
N ALA A 25 3.78 24.82 -10.12
CA ALA A 25 3.96 23.51 -10.68
C ALA A 25 3.30 22.57 -9.67
N GLN A 26 2.21 21.94 -10.08
CA GLN A 26 1.66 20.84 -9.31
C GLN A 26 2.83 19.85 -9.25
N GLN A 27 3.51 19.82 -8.11
CA GLN A 27 4.58 18.87 -7.84
C GLN A 27 3.90 17.51 -7.79
N HIS A 28 3.76 16.92 -8.98
CA HIS A 28 3.07 15.67 -9.15
C HIS A 28 4.10 14.60 -8.90
N LEU A 29 3.97 13.94 -7.74
CA LEU A 29 4.74 12.74 -7.43
C LEU A 29 4.66 11.78 -8.62
N SER A 30 5.81 11.27 -9.05
CA SER A 30 5.90 10.20 -10.03
C SER A 30 5.74 8.84 -9.34
N ALA A 31 5.42 7.79 -10.08
CA ALA A 31 5.36 6.43 -9.53
C ALA A 31 6.68 6.01 -8.86
N HIS A 32 7.82 6.42 -9.41
CA HIS A 32 9.15 6.19 -8.81
C HIS A 32 9.35 6.93 -7.48
N ASP A 33 8.81 8.15 -7.35
CA ASP A 33 8.81 8.86 -6.07
C ASP A 33 7.98 8.11 -5.02
N VAL A 34 6.83 7.57 -5.42
CA VAL A 34 5.98 6.75 -4.55
C VAL A 34 6.75 5.52 -4.07
N ASP A 35 7.41 4.79 -4.98
CA ASP A 35 8.22 3.62 -4.63
C ASP A 35 9.30 3.96 -3.59
N SER A 36 9.97 5.09 -3.80
CA SER A 36 11.05 5.59 -2.94
C SER A 36 10.60 5.79 -1.49
N ILE A 37 9.35 6.21 -1.28
CA ILE A 37 8.80 6.44 0.07
C ILE A 37 8.02 5.23 0.62
N VAL A 38 7.47 4.37 -0.23
CA VAL A 38 6.76 3.15 0.19
C VAL A 38 7.71 2.17 0.86
N ALA A 39 8.93 1.99 0.33
CA ALA A 39 9.90 1.06 0.90
C ALA A 39 10.24 1.35 2.39
N PRO A 40 10.65 2.58 2.79
CA PRO A 40 10.85 2.90 4.20
C PRO A 40 9.54 2.97 5.00
N TYR A 41 8.40 3.33 4.40
CA TYR A 41 7.08 3.26 5.06
C TYR A 41 6.77 1.82 5.53
N LEU A 42 7.02 0.82 4.69
CA LEU A 42 6.81 -0.59 5.03
C LEU A 42 7.75 -1.04 6.17
N LYS A 43 8.94 -0.44 6.29
CA LYS A 43 9.82 -0.68 7.45
C LYS A 43 9.25 -0.11 8.75
N ILE A 44 8.62 1.08 8.71
CA ILE A 44 7.90 1.63 9.87
C ILE A 44 6.77 0.69 10.27
N GLN A 45 5.96 0.24 9.30
CA GLN A 45 4.89 -0.72 9.53
C GLN A 45 5.43 -1.98 10.21
N HIS A 46 6.48 -2.58 9.65
CA HIS A 46 7.08 -3.80 10.18
C HIS A 46 7.60 -3.61 11.61
N ALA A 47 8.36 -2.54 11.88
CA ALA A 47 8.89 -2.25 13.22
C ALA A 47 7.77 -2.09 14.26
N LEU A 48 6.68 -1.40 13.92
CA LEU A 48 5.50 -1.27 14.77
C LEU A 48 4.79 -2.61 15.02
N THR A 49 4.79 -3.54 14.04
CA THR A 49 4.25 -4.89 14.25
C THR A 49 5.08 -5.70 15.24
N GLN A 50 6.38 -5.42 15.33
CA GLN A 50 7.32 -6.09 16.22
C GLN A 50 7.44 -5.43 17.60
N ASP A 51 6.70 -4.34 17.84
CA ASP A 51 6.82 -3.51 19.05
C ASP A 51 8.26 -2.97 19.25
N ASP A 52 8.96 -2.62 18.16
CA ASP A 52 10.33 -2.13 18.18
C ASP A 52 10.38 -0.62 17.95
N ILE A 53 10.54 0.16 19.03
CA ILE A 53 10.49 1.62 18.96
C ILE A 53 11.76 2.22 18.34
N GLU A 54 12.92 1.62 18.58
CA GLU A 54 14.19 2.05 18.01
C GLU A 54 14.19 1.91 16.47
N GLN A 55 13.76 0.75 15.95
CA GLN A 55 13.62 0.55 14.51
C GLN A 55 12.50 1.40 13.93
N THR A 56 11.42 1.66 14.68
CA THR A 56 10.36 2.58 14.25
C THR A 56 10.91 3.98 14.02
N HIS A 57 11.72 4.50 14.96
CA HIS A 57 12.36 5.81 14.82
C HIS A 57 13.34 5.85 13.64
N GLN A 58 14.15 4.80 13.47
CA GLN A 58 15.12 4.75 12.38
C GLN A 58 14.41 4.70 11.02
N ALA A 59 13.41 3.84 10.85
CA ALA A 59 12.64 3.73 9.62
C ALA A 59 11.90 5.04 9.28
N ALA A 60 11.40 5.77 10.28
CA ALA A 60 10.80 7.08 10.07
C ALA A 60 11.80 8.13 9.59
N LYS A 61 13.04 8.11 10.11
CA LYS A 61 14.13 8.96 9.60
C LYS A 61 14.52 8.58 8.17
N ASP A 62 14.60 7.29 7.88
CA ASP A 62 14.87 6.80 6.52
C ASP A 62 13.77 7.24 5.55
N TYR A 63 12.50 7.20 5.98
CA TYR A 63 11.37 7.72 5.22
C TYR A 63 11.51 9.22 4.94
N LEU A 64 11.85 10.03 5.94
CA LEU A 64 12.06 11.47 5.78
C LEU A 64 13.25 11.78 4.85
N ASN A 65 14.29 10.95 4.86
CA ASN A 65 15.43 11.09 3.96
C ASN A 65 15.06 10.72 2.52
N ALA A 66 14.26 9.68 2.33
CA ALA A 66 13.73 9.32 1.01
C ALA A 66 12.81 10.42 0.47
N LEU A 67 11.90 10.93 1.30
CA LEU A 67 10.96 11.99 0.95
C LEU A 67 11.68 13.26 0.45
N GLN A 68 12.79 13.65 1.08
CA GLN A 68 13.62 14.80 0.69
C GLN A 68 14.15 14.73 -0.76
N ALA A 69 14.31 13.53 -1.31
CA ALA A 69 14.78 13.32 -2.67
C ALA A 69 13.63 13.30 -3.70
N THR A 70 12.38 13.48 -3.27
CA THR A 70 11.19 13.44 -4.12
C THR A 70 10.55 14.81 -4.24
N GLU A 71 9.68 14.96 -5.25
CA GLU A 71 8.78 16.12 -5.37
C GLU A 71 7.74 16.22 -4.22
N GLY A 72 7.67 15.20 -3.34
CA GLY A 72 6.79 15.17 -2.18
C GLY A 72 7.33 15.84 -0.93
N GLU A 73 8.58 16.32 -0.91
CA GLU A 73 9.21 16.89 0.29
C GLU A 73 8.43 18.06 0.90
N GLY A 74 7.82 18.90 0.05
CA GLY A 74 6.98 20.02 0.48
C GLY A 74 5.59 19.61 0.99
N ASN A 75 5.21 18.33 0.93
CA ASN A 75 3.88 17.87 1.30
C ASN A 75 3.77 17.59 2.82
N PRO A 76 3.05 18.42 3.59
CA PRO A 76 2.94 18.24 5.03
C PRO A 76 2.23 16.93 5.43
N ALA A 77 1.32 16.41 4.58
CA ALA A 77 0.62 15.17 4.87
C ALA A 77 1.54 13.93 4.82
N LEU A 78 2.62 13.99 4.02
CA LEU A 78 3.65 12.94 3.99
C LEU A 78 4.70 13.16 5.09
N ARG A 79 5.09 14.43 5.32
CA ARG A 79 6.22 14.77 6.18
C ARG A 79 5.89 14.78 7.68
N GLN A 80 4.86 15.52 8.09
CA GLN A 80 4.58 15.78 9.52
C GLN A 80 4.26 14.50 10.32
N PRO A 81 3.50 13.53 9.78
CA PRO A 81 3.29 12.27 10.48
C PRO A 81 4.59 11.51 10.68
N ALA A 82 5.47 11.46 9.66
CA ALA A 82 6.76 10.78 9.77
C ALA A 82 7.71 11.46 10.76
N GLU A 83 7.74 12.80 10.82
CA GLU A 83 8.46 13.54 11.87
C GLU A 83 7.94 13.19 13.26
N SER A 84 6.63 13.10 13.42
CA SER A 84 5.99 12.73 14.69
C SER A 84 6.32 11.29 15.11
N ILE A 85 6.41 10.36 14.16
CA ILE A 85 6.85 8.98 14.42
C ILE A 85 8.32 8.97 14.86
N ALA A 86 9.19 9.70 14.15
CA ALA A 86 10.63 9.75 14.45
C ALA A 86 10.94 10.36 15.83
N ALA A 87 10.06 11.22 16.34
CA ALA A 87 10.17 11.90 17.64
C ALA A 87 9.27 11.28 18.74
N ALA A 88 8.61 10.16 18.47
CA ALA A 88 7.70 9.54 19.42
C ALA A 88 8.44 9.10 20.71
N GLN A 89 7.77 9.22 21.86
CA GLN A 89 8.36 8.80 23.13
C GLN A 89 8.18 7.30 23.38
N ASP A 90 7.16 6.71 22.78
CA ASP A 90 6.81 5.30 22.91
C ASP A 90 5.99 4.80 21.71
N LEU A 91 5.69 3.51 21.68
CA LEU A 91 4.91 2.87 20.62
C LEU A 91 3.49 3.41 20.50
N ALA A 92 2.86 3.83 21.61
CA ALA A 92 1.51 4.38 21.57
C ALA A 92 1.51 5.74 20.87
N ALA A 93 2.49 6.59 21.17
CA ALA A 93 2.71 7.88 20.53
C ALA A 93 3.06 7.74 19.04
N ALA A 94 3.77 6.68 18.63
CA ALA A 94 4.12 6.44 17.22
C ALA A 94 2.95 5.95 16.36
N ARG A 95 2.00 5.19 16.95
CA ARG A 95 0.93 4.53 16.19
C ARG A 95 -0.11 5.46 15.59
N GLN A 96 -0.48 6.53 16.29
CA GLN A 96 -1.50 7.46 15.79
C GLN A 96 -1.00 8.26 14.57
N PRO A 97 0.20 8.86 14.59
CA PRO A 97 0.79 9.44 13.38
C PRO A 97 1.00 8.41 12.25
N PHE A 98 1.36 7.17 12.57
CA PHE A 98 1.46 6.11 11.56
C PHE A 98 0.12 5.82 10.86
N ALA A 99 -1.02 5.89 11.57
CA ALA A 99 -2.33 5.77 10.94
C ALA A 99 -2.60 6.92 9.95
N THR A 100 -2.26 8.16 10.32
CA THR A 100 -2.33 9.31 9.42
C THR A 100 -1.45 9.11 8.18
N LEU A 101 -0.19 8.71 8.37
CA LEU A 101 0.75 8.45 7.28
C LEU A 101 0.23 7.35 6.34
N SER A 102 -0.30 6.28 6.92
CA SER A 102 -0.84 5.14 6.18
C SER A 102 -1.99 5.52 5.26
N HIS A 103 -2.89 6.39 5.73
CA HIS A 103 -3.98 6.89 4.91
C HIS A 103 -3.46 7.66 3.69
N THR A 104 -2.51 8.57 3.89
CA THR A 104 -1.90 9.36 2.81
C THR A 104 -1.13 8.49 1.82
N VAL A 105 -0.34 7.52 2.30
CA VAL A 105 0.39 6.57 1.43
C VAL A 105 -0.57 5.70 0.64
N ALA A 106 -1.65 5.21 1.25
CA ALA A 106 -2.66 4.42 0.53
C ALA A 106 -3.33 5.21 -0.59
N GLN A 107 -3.68 6.49 -0.35
CA GLN A 107 -4.22 7.38 -1.39
C GLN A 107 -3.21 7.58 -2.52
N LEU A 108 -1.96 7.88 -2.16
CA LEU A 108 -0.90 8.14 -3.14
C LEU A 108 -0.68 6.93 -4.06
N VAL A 109 -0.57 5.73 -3.52
CA VAL A 109 -0.42 4.49 -4.30
C VAL A 109 -1.63 4.25 -5.21
N LYS A 110 -2.85 4.62 -4.79
CA LYS A 110 -4.06 4.46 -5.62
C LYS A 110 -4.14 5.48 -6.75
N GLU A 111 -3.74 6.72 -6.50
CA GLU A 111 -3.90 7.84 -7.43
C GLU A 111 -2.75 7.94 -8.42
N VAL A 112 -1.51 7.78 -7.93
CA VAL A 112 -0.29 7.90 -8.74
C VAL A 112 0.18 6.55 -9.26
N GLY A 113 -0.01 5.49 -8.47
CA GLY A 113 0.55 4.16 -8.75
C GLY A 113 1.97 4.00 -8.21
N VAL A 114 2.52 2.83 -8.49
CA VAL A 114 3.90 2.40 -8.20
C VAL A 114 4.52 1.93 -9.52
N SER A 115 5.84 2.07 -9.67
CA SER A 115 6.53 1.62 -10.89
C SER A 115 7.03 0.18 -10.79
N ASP A 116 7.26 -0.31 -9.58
CA ASP A 116 7.59 -1.69 -9.32
C ASP A 116 6.35 -2.60 -9.36
N ASP A 117 6.53 -3.86 -9.78
CA ASP A 117 5.48 -4.91 -9.76
C ASP A 117 5.16 -5.42 -8.34
N GLN A 118 5.59 -4.69 -7.31
CA GLN A 118 5.37 -5.05 -5.92
C GLN A 118 3.87 -5.04 -5.59
N SER A 119 3.39 -6.16 -5.03
CA SER A 119 2.03 -6.21 -4.51
C SER A 119 1.90 -5.39 -3.24
N LEU A 120 0.87 -4.53 -3.19
CA LEU A 120 0.52 -3.73 -2.03
C LEU A 120 -0.96 -3.91 -1.72
N TYR A 121 -1.27 -4.05 -0.44
CA TYR A 121 -2.62 -4.30 0.05
C TYR A 121 -2.98 -3.27 1.10
N VAL A 122 -4.23 -2.80 1.05
CA VAL A 122 -4.82 -2.08 2.20
C VAL A 122 -5.43 -3.11 3.12
N ALA A 123 -5.04 -3.08 4.39
CA ALA A 123 -5.62 -3.87 5.45
C ALA A 123 -6.26 -2.96 6.50
N HIS A 124 -7.31 -3.45 7.15
CA HIS A 124 -8.11 -2.70 8.11
C HIS A 124 -8.22 -3.44 9.44
N CYS A 125 -8.13 -2.71 10.54
CA CYS A 125 -8.40 -3.22 11.88
C CYS A 125 -9.54 -2.39 12.51
N PRO A 126 -10.76 -2.94 12.71
CA PRO A 126 -11.88 -2.17 13.24
C PRO A 126 -11.72 -1.80 14.72
N MET A 127 -10.86 -2.49 15.45
CA MET A 127 -10.62 -2.26 16.89
C MET A 127 -9.60 -1.17 17.16
N ALA A 128 -8.85 -0.71 16.15
CA ALA A 128 -7.83 0.31 16.32
C ALA A 128 -8.43 1.60 16.92
N PHE A 129 -7.64 2.25 17.78
CA PHE A 129 -7.97 3.55 18.38
C PHE A 129 -9.34 3.61 19.04
N SER A 130 -9.62 2.65 19.94
CA SER A 130 -10.88 2.53 20.68
C SER A 130 -12.09 2.28 19.78
N GLY A 131 -11.93 1.39 18.80
CA GLY A 131 -13.03 0.98 17.90
C GLY A 131 -13.34 1.98 16.79
N LYS A 132 -12.49 2.99 16.58
CA LYS A 132 -12.61 3.91 15.44
C LYS A 132 -12.24 3.25 14.12
N GLY A 133 -11.42 2.21 14.18
CA GLY A 133 -10.86 1.56 13.01
C GLY A 133 -9.69 2.34 12.42
N ALA A 134 -8.81 1.63 11.72
CA ALA A 134 -7.73 2.25 10.94
C ALA A 134 -7.20 1.32 9.84
N ASP A 135 -6.73 1.95 8.77
CA ASP A 135 -6.19 1.30 7.57
C ASP A 135 -4.67 1.46 7.48
N TRP A 136 -3.99 0.39 7.06
CA TRP A 136 -2.57 0.43 6.71
C TRP A 136 -2.28 -0.25 5.37
N VAL A 137 -1.14 0.09 4.79
CA VAL A 137 -0.61 -0.58 3.60
C VAL A 137 0.43 -1.63 4.02
N GLN A 138 0.38 -2.81 3.42
CA GLN A 138 1.36 -3.89 3.62
C GLN A 138 1.65 -4.63 2.31
N ALA A 139 2.80 -5.29 2.22
CA ALA A 139 3.23 -6.02 1.02
C ALA A 139 2.73 -7.48 0.94
N ASP A 140 2.23 -8.03 2.05
CA ASP A 140 1.77 -9.42 2.16
C ASP A 140 0.25 -9.46 2.44
N GLN A 141 -0.42 -10.56 2.07
CA GLN A 141 -1.82 -10.81 2.40
C GLN A 141 -2.00 -11.23 3.86
N LYS A 142 -0.98 -11.80 4.49
CA LYS A 142 -0.99 -12.17 5.90
C LYS A 142 -1.02 -10.91 6.75
N ILE A 143 -2.06 -10.79 7.59
CA ILE A 143 -2.24 -9.65 8.48
C ILE A 143 -1.10 -9.53 9.48
N ALA A 144 -0.45 -8.36 9.45
CA ALA A 144 0.53 -7.91 10.41
C ALA A 144 0.13 -6.50 10.91
N ASN A 145 -0.61 -6.45 12.02
CA ASN A 145 -1.24 -5.25 12.54
C ASN A 145 -0.23 -4.34 13.29
N PRO A 146 0.07 -3.13 12.77
CA PRO A 146 1.01 -2.20 13.40
C PRO A 146 0.44 -1.46 14.62
N TYR A 147 -0.89 -1.39 14.76
CA TYR A 147 -1.58 -0.64 15.82
C TYR A 147 -1.61 -1.38 17.16
N PHE A 148 -1.47 -2.70 17.13
CA PHE A 148 -1.42 -3.51 18.35
C PHE A 148 -0.15 -4.35 18.48
N GLY A 149 0.71 -4.35 17.46
CA GLY A 149 1.98 -5.07 17.50
C GLY A 149 1.78 -6.55 17.79
N ARG A 150 2.64 -7.12 18.63
CA ARG A 150 2.62 -8.53 18.98
C ARG A 150 1.36 -8.95 19.72
N LYS A 151 0.67 -8.02 20.40
CA LYS A 151 -0.53 -8.33 21.20
C LYS A 151 -1.70 -8.81 20.34
N MET A 152 -1.87 -8.23 19.15
CA MET A 152 -2.96 -8.58 18.23
C MET A 152 -2.48 -8.53 16.79
N LEU A 153 -1.34 -9.18 16.51
CA LEU A 153 -0.65 -9.14 15.22
C LEU A 153 -1.56 -9.53 14.04
N HIS A 154 -2.50 -10.44 14.26
CA HIS A 154 -3.39 -10.96 13.23
C HIS A 154 -4.80 -10.33 13.25
N CYS A 155 -5.03 -9.29 14.06
CA CYS A 155 -6.31 -8.61 14.09
C CYS A 155 -6.46 -7.70 12.87
N GLY A 156 -7.48 -7.95 12.05
CA GLY A 156 -7.81 -7.17 10.88
C GLY A 156 -8.06 -8.06 9.66
N ALA A 157 -8.31 -7.44 8.52
CA ALA A 157 -8.52 -8.12 7.26
C ALA A 157 -8.02 -7.27 6.08
N VAL A 158 -7.51 -7.92 5.05
CA VAL A 158 -7.17 -7.27 3.78
C VAL A 158 -8.48 -6.82 3.13
N GLN A 159 -8.55 -5.56 2.76
CA GLN A 159 -9.71 -4.96 2.12
C GLN A 159 -9.58 -5.01 0.59
N GLU A 160 -8.39 -4.67 0.08
CA GLU A 160 -8.15 -4.56 -1.35
C GLU A 160 -6.65 -4.66 -1.68
N GLN A 161 -6.35 -5.05 -2.92
CA GLN A 161 -5.02 -4.94 -3.51
C GLN A 161 -4.92 -3.63 -4.29
N ILE A 162 -3.94 -2.79 -3.92
CA ILE A 162 -3.73 -1.44 -4.49
C ILE A 162 -2.52 -1.34 -5.42
N ALA A 163 -1.70 -2.39 -5.54
CA ALA A 163 -0.64 -2.52 -6.55
C ALA A 163 -0.26 -4.00 -6.81
N GLY A 164 0.47 -4.27 -7.90
CA GLY A 164 0.97 -5.60 -8.30
C GLY A 164 0.07 -6.41 -9.25
N GLU A 165 0.61 -7.50 -9.78
CA GLU A 165 -0.11 -8.44 -10.68
C GLU A 165 -1.29 -9.09 -9.93
N GLY A 166 -2.51 -8.60 -10.21
CA GLY A 166 -3.70 -9.05 -9.48
C GLY A 166 -4.82 -8.02 -9.34
N LYS A 167 -4.59 -6.74 -9.72
CA LYS A 167 -5.70 -5.79 -9.92
C LYS A 167 -6.62 -6.28 -11.03
N GLY A 168 -7.61 -7.08 -10.64
CA GLY A 168 -8.61 -7.66 -11.51
C GLY A 168 -9.21 -6.59 -12.40
N LYS A 169 -9.17 -6.86 -13.70
CA LYS A 169 -9.91 -6.14 -14.74
C LYS A 169 -11.29 -5.77 -14.19
N THR A 170 -11.55 -4.48 -14.03
CA THR A 170 -12.90 -3.96 -13.80
C THR A 170 -13.81 -4.57 -14.87
N GLN A 171 -14.74 -5.43 -14.47
CA GLN A 171 -15.74 -6.01 -15.36
C GLN A 171 -16.63 -4.88 -15.88
N GLY A 172 -16.33 -4.37 -17.08
CA GLY A 172 -17.29 -3.70 -17.92
C GLY A 172 -18.29 -4.73 -18.48
N ASN A 173 -19.58 -4.42 -18.32
CA ASN A 173 -20.75 -5.04 -18.91
C ASN A 173 -20.54 -6.11 -20.00
N SER A 174 -21.20 -7.27 -19.83
CA SER A 174 -22.06 -7.82 -20.88
C SER A 174 -22.96 -8.90 -20.28
N MET A 175 -24.21 -8.52 -19.98
CA MET A 175 -25.29 -9.49 -19.90
C MET A 175 -25.50 -10.04 -21.31
N HIS A 176 -25.08 -11.28 -21.55
CA HIS A 176 -25.51 -12.06 -22.68
C HIS A 176 -26.03 -13.39 -22.15
N GLY A 177 -27.36 -13.50 -22.09
CA GLY A 177 -28.03 -14.77 -21.86
C GLY A 177 -27.84 -15.66 -23.08
N HIS A 178 -27.64 -16.95 -22.84
CA HIS A 178 -27.90 -18.01 -23.80
C HIS A 178 -28.37 -19.25 -23.06
N ASP A 179 -29.66 -19.52 -23.23
CA ASP A 179 -30.30 -20.79 -23.59
C ASP A 179 -29.56 -22.08 -23.20
N MET A 180 -30.18 -22.84 -22.29
CA MET A 180 -29.81 -24.22 -21.97
C MET A 180 -30.77 -25.19 -22.67
N ASP A 181 -30.35 -25.73 -23.81
CA ASP A 181 -30.91 -26.96 -24.38
C ASP A 181 -29.77 -27.98 -24.52
N GLY A 182 -29.81 -29.04 -23.72
CA GLY A 182 -28.68 -29.97 -23.56
C GLY A 182 -29.10 -31.38 -23.14
N HIS A 183 -29.75 -32.04 -24.09
CA HIS A 183 -30.02 -33.47 -24.28
C HIS A 183 -29.26 -34.49 -23.41
N HIS A 184 -30.06 -35.43 -22.87
CA HIS A 184 -29.72 -36.81 -22.56
C HIS A 184 -28.63 -37.41 -23.46
N MET A 185 -27.62 -38.03 -22.83
CA MET A 185 -27.02 -39.27 -23.30
C MET A 185 -26.73 -40.16 -22.08
N ASN A 186 -27.37 -41.33 -22.08
CA ASN A 186 -27.15 -42.44 -21.17
C ASN A 186 -25.98 -43.28 -21.70
N HIS A 187 -25.11 -43.78 -20.81
CA HIS A 187 -24.30 -44.97 -21.13
C HIS A 187 -23.95 -45.75 -19.87
N ASP A 188 -24.66 -46.86 -19.71
CA ASP A 188 -24.34 -48.00 -18.86
C ASP A 188 -23.14 -48.79 -19.42
N ALA A 189 -22.27 -49.29 -18.52
CA ALA A 189 -21.55 -50.58 -18.57
C ALA A 189 -20.38 -50.53 -17.54
N MET A 190 -20.51 -51.11 -16.34
CA MET A 190 -20.34 -52.53 -15.98
C MET A 190 -18.86 -53.01 -15.87
N HIS A 191 -18.53 -53.40 -14.63
CA HIS A 191 -17.68 -54.52 -14.18
C HIS A 191 -16.15 -54.51 -14.34
N GLY A 192 -15.47 -54.88 -13.22
CA GLY A 192 -14.19 -55.59 -13.29
C GLY A 192 -13.26 -55.40 -12.09
N SER A 193 -13.42 -56.23 -11.06
CA SER A 193 -12.53 -56.42 -9.91
C SER A 193 -11.18 -57.04 -10.32
N ALA A 194 -10.07 -56.69 -9.65
CA ALA A 194 -9.11 -57.64 -9.07
C ALA A 194 -7.83 -56.95 -8.55
N ASP A 195 -7.36 -57.51 -7.45
CA ASP A 195 -6.22 -57.13 -6.63
C ASP A 195 -4.85 -57.37 -7.29
N HIS A 196 -3.86 -56.56 -6.89
CA HIS A 196 -2.48 -57.06 -6.77
C HIS A 196 -1.73 -56.37 -5.63
N ALA A 197 -1.45 -57.15 -4.60
CA ALA A 197 -0.45 -56.85 -3.59
C ALA A 197 0.93 -57.36 -4.04
N GLY A 198 1.97 -56.62 -3.66
CA GLY A 198 3.32 -57.18 -3.44
C GLY A 198 4.42 -56.61 -4.32
N HIS A 199 5.25 -55.73 -3.74
CA HIS A 199 6.70 -56.00 -3.63
C HIS A 199 7.39 -55.04 -2.65
N MET A 200 8.04 -55.62 -1.65
CA MET A 200 9.11 -55.01 -0.88
C MET A 200 10.39 -55.02 -1.73
N ALA A 201 11.15 -53.93 -1.71
CA ALA A 201 12.60 -53.97 -1.89
C ALA A 201 13.24 -52.76 -1.20
N MET A 202 14.05 -53.08 -0.18
CA MET A 202 15.00 -52.21 0.50
C MET A 202 16.05 -51.70 -0.49
N SER A 203 16.49 -50.45 -0.36
CA SER A 203 17.85 -50.07 -0.74
C SER A 203 18.39 -49.03 0.23
N GLU A 204 19.48 -49.42 0.86
CA GLU A 204 20.34 -48.64 1.72
C GLU A 204 21.18 -47.64 0.90
N GLY A 205 21.67 -46.60 1.58
CA GLY A 205 23.02 -46.06 1.34
C GLY A 205 23.12 -44.71 0.61
N GLY A 206 23.72 -43.73 1.30
CA GLY A 206 24.52 -42.70 0.62
C GLY A 206 24.41 -41.26 1.14
N CYS A 207 24.76 -40.99 2.39
CA CYS A 207 25.15 -39.64 2.82
C CYS A 207 26.68 -39.50 2.64
N ASP A 208 27.10 -38.81 1.59
CA ASP A 208 28.44 -38.24 1.40
C ASP A 208 28.28 -36.73 1.69
N GLY A 209 28.87 -36.10 2.71
CA GLY A 209 30.25 -36.22 3.14
C GLY A 209 31.04 -34.99 2.65
N SER A 210 30.67 -33.80 3.11
CA SER A 210 31.58 -32.63 3.03
C SER A 210 31.34 -31.67 4.18
N CYS A 211 31.77 -32.12 5.36
CA CYS A 211 32.35 -31.25 6.37
C CYS A 211 33.87 -31.39 6.29
N CYS A 212 34.54 -30.39 5.71
CA CYS A 212 35.97 -30.16 5.92
C CYS A 212 36.13 -28.76 6.51
N GLY A 213 36.53 -28.70 7.78
CA GLY A 213 37.05 -27.49 8.40
C GLY A 213 38.54 -27.31 8.12
N ALA A 214 39.06 -26.12 8.43
CA ALA A 214 40.30 -25.90 9.21
C ALA A 214 40.79 -24.45 9.05
N LYS A 215 40.71 -23.70 10.15
CA LYS A 215 41.81 -22.98 10.81
C LYS A 215 43.01 -22.53 9.94
N MET A 216 43.23 -21.22 9.92
CA MET A 216 44.49 -20.58 10.34
C MET A 216 44.15 -19.36 11.20
#